data_AF-A0A953NVK4-F1
#
_entry.id   AF-A0A953NVK4-F1
#
_cell.length_a   1.000
_cell.length_b   1.000
_cell.length_c   1.000
_cell.angle_alpha   90.00
_cell.angle_beta   90.00
_cell.angle_gamma   90.00
#
_symmetry.space_group_name_H-M   'P 1'
#
loop_
_entity.id
_entity.type
_entity.pdbx_description
1 polymer ?
#
loop_
_entity_poly.entity_id
_entity_poly.type
_entity_poly.pdbx_seq_one_letter_code
_entity_poly.pdbx_strand_id
1 'polypeptide(L)'
;MSPSYHARWYVAKLIEEIAVQDDPLKVIHRTVTVIYANSEDEAYEKALSLGKEREITYRNPVDKLVRTTFWGLGELNVIHDNPDHDADFFHEEPTVHRPQPKKRAPHRWAAGTDRPVFNPIEAANHHQEKKLFWD
;
A
#
# COMPACT_ATOMS: atom_id res chain seq x y z
N MET A 1 -4.91 41.61 2.04
CA MET A 1 -4.63 40.22 1.63
C MET A 1 -5.89 39.41 1.91
N SER A 2 -6.65 39.04 0.88
CA SER A 2 -7.79 38.13 1.04
C SER A 2 -7.27 36.69 1.06
N PRO A 3 -7.61 35.86 2.05
CA PRO A 3 -7.32 34.44 1.96
C PRO A 3 -8.21 33.89 0.86
N SER A 4 -7.62 33.39 -0.21
CA SER A 4 -8.37 32.73 -1.28
C SER A 4 -8.88 31.38 -0.77
N TYR A 5 -9.98 31.39 -0.02
CA TYR A 5 -10.80 30.22 0.25
C TYR A 5 -11.53 29.82 -1.04
N HIS A 6 -10.78 29.27 -1.98
CA HIS A 6 -11.39 28.55 -3.09
C HIS A 6 -11.38 27.09 -2.70
N ALA A 7 -12.57 26.56 -2.45
CA ALA A 7 -12.76 25.14 -2.28
C ALA A 7 -12.27 24.38 -3.52
N ARG A 8 -11.64 23.23 -3.27
CA ARG A 8 -11.01 22.38 -4.27
C ARG A 8 -11.37 20.93 -4.02
N TRP A 9 -11.22 20.14 -5.06
CA TRP A 9 -11.28 18.70 -4.96
C TRP A 9 -9.87 18.16 -4.66
N TYR A 10 -9.82 17.18 -3.78
CA TYR A 10 -8.62 16.47 -3.38
C TYR A 10 -8.80 14.97 -3.64
N VAL A 11 -7.76 14.29 -4.09
CA VAL A 11 -7.68 12.84 -4.19
C VAL A 11 -6.92 12.34 -2.98
N ALA A 12 -7.57 11.50 -2.17
CA ALA A 12 -7.00 10.87 -0.99
C ALA A 12 -6.85 9.37 -1.22
N LYS A 13 -5.72 8.81 -0.82
CA LYS A 13 -5.47 7.35 -0.83
C LYS A 13 -5.46 6.85 0.61
N LEU A 14 -6.49 6.11 1.00
CA LEU A 14 -6.64 5.54 2.34
C LEU A 14 -6.02 4.15 2.38
N ILE A 15 -5.23 3.87 3.42
CA ILE A 15 -4.60 2.56 3.64
C ILE A 15 -5.41 1.80 4.68
N GLU A 16 -5.93 0.65 4.28
CA GLU A 16 -6.81 -0.20 5.07
C GLU A 16 -6.22 -1.61 5.13
N GLU A 17 -6.29 -2.26 6.29
CA GLU A 17 -5.97 -3.68 6.43
C GLU A 17 -7.25 -4.47 6.62
N ILE A 18 -7.43 -5.51 5.82
CA ILE A 18 -8.49 -6.49 5.98
C ILE A 18 -7.86 -7.78 6.52
N ALA A 19 -8.33 -8.21 7.69
CA ALA A 19 -7.94 -9.45 8.33
C ALA A 19 -9.17 -10.37 8.49
N VAL A 20 -8.98 -11.65 8.19
CA VAL A 20 -10.00 -12.69 8.37
C VAL A 20 -9.56 -13.62 9.50
N GLN A 21 -10.49 -14.01 10.36
CA GLN A 21 -10.23 -14.95 11.44
C GLN A 21 -9.59 -16.24 10.93
N ASP A 22 -8.52 -16.66 11.61
CA ASP A 22 -7.72 -17.85 11.33
C ASP A 22 -7.01 -17.84 9.96
N ASP A 23 -7.00 -16.72 9.25
CA ASP A 23 -6.19 -16.51 8.06
C ASP A 23 -4.86 -15.84 8.44
N PRO A 24 -3.71 -16.48 8.16
CA PRO A 24 -2.40 -15.86 8.44
C PRO A 24 -2.08 -14.69 7.50
N LEU A 25 -2.80 -14.55 6.39
CA LEU A 25 -2.60 -13.47 5.42
C LEU A 25 -3.52 -12.30 5.74
N LYS A 26 -2.95 -11.11 5.59
CA LYS A 26 -3.65 -9.84 5.72
C LYS A 26 -3.60 -9.13 4.37
N VAL A 27 -4.73 -8.57 3.95
CA VAL A 27 -4.81 -7.80 2.71
C VAL A 27 -4.65 -6.33 3.06
N ILE A 28 -3.65 -5.67 2.47
CA ILE A 28 -3.56 -4.22 2.49
C ILE A 28 -4.32 -3.69 1.28
N HIS A 29 -5.41 -2.99 1.55
CA HIS A 29 -6.27 -2.36 0.58
C HIS A 29 -5.96 -0.86 0.53
N ARG A 30 -5.74 -0.35 -0.69
CA ARG A 30 -5.51 1.08 -0.93
C ARG A 30 -6.74 1.65 -1.61
N THR A 31 -7.56 2.39 -0.87
CA THR A 31 -8.78 2.96 -1.41
C THR A 31 -8.56 4.41 -1.83
N VAL A 32 -8.74 4.71 -3.11
CA VAL A 32 -8.73 6.08 -3.64
C VAL A 32 -10.12 6.70 -3.50
N THR A 33 -10.19 7.92 -2.97
CA THR A 33 -11.44 8.66 -2.77
C THR A 33 -11.24 10.14 -3.06
N VAL A 34 -12.31 10.82 -3.46
CA VAL A 34 -12.30 12.25 -3.76
C VAL A 34 -12.96 13.02 -2.61
N ILE A 35 -12.36 14.12 -2.19
CA ILE A 35 -12.77 14.94 -1.04
C ILE A 35 -12.88 16.39 -1.47
N TYR A 36 -14.01 17.03 -1.17
CA TYR A 36 -14.17 18.47 -1.34
C TYR A 36 -13.81 19.20 -0.05
N ALA A 37 -12.93 20.20 -0.12
CA ALA A 37 -12.48 20.95 1.04
C ALA A 37 -12.03 22.37 0.67
N ASN A 38 -12.11 23.29 1.64
CA ASN A 38 -11.69 24.68 1.48
C ASN A 38 -10.19 24.90 1.74
N SER A 39 -9.51 23.90 2.30
CA SER A 39 -8.07 23.89 2.54
C SER A 39 -7.52 22.46 2.55
N GLU A 40 -6.20 22.34 2.47
CA GLU A 40 -5.49 21.05 2.64
C GLU A 40 -5.72 20.44 4.02
N ASP A 41 -5.70 21.25 5.08
CA ASP A 41 -5.99 20.79 6.45
C ASP A 41 -7.41 20.21 6.56
N GLU A 42 -8.41 20.89 6.00
CA GLU A 42 -9.79 20.38 6.00
C GLU A 42 -9.90 19.08 5.18
N ALA A 43 -9.18 18.98 4.05
CA ALA A 43 -9.14 17.76 3.25
C ALA A 43 -8.51 16.60 4.02
N TYR A 44 -7.43 16.86 4.75
CA TYR A 44 -6.73 15.88 5.58
C TYR A 44 -7.64 15.37 6.71
N GLU A 45 -8.26 16.26 7.47
CA GLU A 45 -9.17 15.89 8.56
C GLU A 45 -10.38 15.09 8.06
N LYS A 46 -10.93 15.46 6.90
CA LYS A 46 -12.00 14.69 6.25
C LYS A 46 -11.52 13.30 5.81
N ALA A 47 -10.30 13.20 5.27
CA ALA A 47 -9.74 11.92 4.85
C ALA A 47 -9.53 10.98 6.05
N LEU A 48 -9.01 11.49 7.16
CA LEU A 48 -8.86 10.74 8.41
C LEU A 48 -10.21 10.29 8.96
N SER A 49 -11.18 11.20 9.01
CA SER A 49 -12.54 10.89 9.47
C SER A 49 -13.17 9.78 8.62
N LEU A 50 -13.08 9.89 7.30
CA LEU A 50 -13.59 8.89 6.36
C LEU A 50 -12.89 7.53 6.53
N GLY A 51 -11.56 7.52 6.72
CA GLY A 51 -10.83 6.30 7.01
C GLY A 51 -11.31 5.62 8.28
N LYS A 52 -11.55 6.41 9.35
CA LYS A 52 -12.08 5.89 10.61
C LYS A 52 -13.51 5.37 10.51
N GLU A 53 -14.37 6.04 9.76
CA GLU A 53 -15.74 5.57 9.50
C GLU A 53 -15.78 4.23 8.75
N ARG A 54 -14.74 3.90 7.99
CA ARG A 54 -14.61 2.63 7.26
C ARG A 54 -14.05 1.49 8.09
N GLU A 55 -13.61 1.75 9.32
CA GLU A 55 -13.28 0.67 10.24
C GLU A 55 -14.55 -0.11 10.58
N ILE A 56 -14.58 -1.38 10.20
CA ILE A 56 -15.75 -2.23 10.36
C ILE A 56 -15.34 -3.63 10.77
N THR A 57 -16.20 -4.27 11.56
CA THR A 57 -16.07 -5.67 11.92
C THR A 57 -17.40 -6.36 11.65
N TYR A 58 -17.36 -7.48 10.91
CA TYR A 58 -18.55 -8.25 10.58
C TYR A 58 -18.23 -9.74 10.48
N ARG A 59 -19.26 -10.59 10.47
CA ARG A 59 -19.12 -12.01 10.18
C ARG A 59 -19.40 -12.26 8.71
N ASN A 60 -18.47 -12.94 8.03
CA ASN A 60 -18.68 -13.34 6.64
C ASN A 60 -19.63 -14.56 6.55
N PRO A 61 -20.04 -15.01 5.34
CA PRO A 61 -20.98 -16.12 5.17
C PRO A 61 -20.52 -17.48 5.71
N VAL A 62 -19.22 -17.64 6.02
CA VAL A 62 -18.66 -18.84 6.64
C VAL A 62 -18.42 -18.65 8.15
N ASP A 63 -19.11 -17.69 8.75
CA ASP A 63 -19.10 -17.35 10.18
C ASP A 63 -17.70 -16.98 10.73
N LYS A 64 -16.81 -16.48 9.88
CA LYS A 64 -15.51 -15.95 10.31
C LYS A 64 -15.60 -14.44 10.53
N LEU A 65 -14.94 -13.97 11.59
CA LEU A 65 -14.80 -12.55 11.86
C LEU A 65 -13.88 -11.91 10.81
N VAL A 66 -14.39 -10.89 10.13
CA VAL A 66 -13.62 -10.03 9.22
C VAL A 66 -13.51 -8.67 9.88
N ARG A 67 -12.29 -8.14 9.94
CA ARG A 67 -12.00 -6.81 10.48
C ARG A 67 -11.26 -5.97 9.45
N THR A 68 -11.80 -4.80 9.18
CA THR A 68 -11.14 -3.74 8.43
C THR A 68 -10.59 -2.72 9.42
N THR A 69 -9.30 -2.41 9.34
CA THR A 69 -8.63 -1.42 10.20
C THR A 69 -8.00 -0.35 9.33
N PHE A 70 -8.22 0.93 9.66
CA PHE A 70 -7.62 2.04 8.95
C PHE A 70 -6.23 2.34 9.53
N TRP A 71 -5.22 2.30 8.67
CA TRP A 71 -3.83 2.55 9.05
C TRP A 71 -3.43 4.00 8.89
N GLY A 72 -4.08 4.73 7.98
CA GLY A 72 -3.79 6.13 7.74
C GLY A 72 -3.90 6.52 6.28
N LEU A 73 -3.50 7.76 6.01
CA LEU A 73 -3.47 8.34 4.68
C LEU A 73 -2.14 8.02 4.00
N GLY A 74 -2.20 7.44 2.80
CA GLY A 74 -1.02 7.23 1.95
C GLY A 74 -0.65 8.49 1.17
N GLU A 75 -1.64 9.13 0.55
CA GLU A 75 -1.46 10.33 -0.29
C GLU A 75 -2.67 11.26 -0.18
N LEU A 76 -2.42 12.56 -0.38
CA LEU A 76 -3.44 13.59 -0.50
C LEU A 76 -2.99 14.64 -1.52
N ASN A 77 -3.63 14.66 -2.69
CA ASN A 77 -3.26 15.52 -3.81
C ASN A 77 -4.44 16.42 -4.19
N VAL A 78 -4.20 17.69 -4.46
CA VAL A 78 -5.24 18.59 -4.98
C VAL A 78 -5.43 18.37 -6.49
N ILE A 79 -6.68 18.38 -6.95
CA ILE A 79 -7.00 18.34 -8.37
C ILE A 79 -6.88 19.77 -8.91
N HIS A 80 -5.98 19.96 -9.88
CA HIS A 80 -5.83 21.23 -10.59
C HIS A 80 -6.65 21.20 -11.88
N ASP A 81 -7.40 22.27 -12.17
CA ASP A 81 -8.29 22.39 -13.33
C ASP A 81 -7.58 22.43 -14.70
N ASN A 82 -6.26 22.32 -14.74
CA ASN A 82 -5.49 22.21 -15.98
C ASN A 82 -4.49 21.05 -15.86
N PRO A 83 -4.93 19.79 -16.00
CA PRO A 83 -3.99 18.73 -16.32
C PRO A 83 -3.51 18.99 -17.74
N ASP A 84 -2.25 19.38 -17.90
CA ASP A 84 -1.63 19.33 -19.23
C ASP A 84 -1.93 17.94 -19.80
N HIS A 85 -2.52 17.93 -21.00
CA HIS A 85 -2.97 16.74 -21.70
C HIS A 85 -1.94 15.61 -21.52
N ASP A 86 -2.41 14.46 -21.00
CA ASP A 86 -1.68 13.18 -20.89
C ASP A 86 -0.95 12.88 -19.57
N ALA A 87 -1.27 13.54 -18.45
CA ALA A 87 -0.83 13.07 -17.13
C ALA A 87 -1.69 11.87 -16.66
N ASP A 88 -1.19 10.65 -16.87
CA ASP A 88 -1.71 9.43 -16.24
C ASP A 88 -1.61 9.55 -14.70
N PHE A 89 -2.68 10.00 -14.05
CA PHE A 89 -2.73 10.21 -12.59
C PHE A 89 -2.61 8.92 -11.76
N PHE A 90 -2.71 7.75 -12.39
CA PHE A 90 -2.91 6.48 -11.68
C PHE A 90 -2.12 5.34 -12.33
N HIS A 91 -0.83 5.23 -12.00
CA HIS A 91 -0.10 3.97 -12.18
C HIS A 91 0.53 3.56 -10.85
N GLU A 92 -0.18 2.72 -10.08
CA GLU A 92 0.39 1.99 -8.95
C GLU A 92 0.42 0.49 -9.27
N GLU A 93 1.62 -0.09 -9.30
CA GLU A 93 1.75 -1.55 -9.35
C GLU A 93 1.29 -2.18 -8.01
N PRO A 94 0.48 -3.24 -8.04
CA PRO A 94 0.05 -3.92 -6.82
C PRO A 94 1.23 -4.56 -6.10
N THR A 95 1.64 -3.94 -4.98
CA THR A 95 2.70 -4.49 -4.13
C THR A 95 2.18 -5.70 -3.34
N VAL A 96 2.50 -6.91 -3.78
CA VAL A 96 2.21 -8.13 -3.00
C VAL A 96 3.28 -8.29 -1.92
N HIS A 97 2.95 -7.93 -0.67
CA HIS A 97 3.79 -8.28 0.48
C HIS A 97 3.65 -9.77 0.80
N ARG A 98 4.53 -10.59 0.22
CA ARG A 98 4.70 -11.98 0.65
C ARG A 98 5.43 -11.97 1.99
N PRO A 99 4.86 -12.48 3.11
CA PRO A 99 5.61 -12.61 4.34
C PRO A 99 6.80 -13.52 4.09
N GLN A 100 8.02 -12.98 4.24
CA GLN A 100 9.21 -13.81 4.19
C GLN A 100 9.20 -14.76 5.40
N PRO A 101 9.33 -16.08 5.22
CA PRO A 101 9.44 -16.99 6.34
C PRO A 101 10.70 -16.62 7.14
N LYS A 102 10.52 -16.29 8.43
CA LYS A 102 11.64 -16.11 9.36
C LYS A 102 12.44 -17.41 9.37
N LYS A 103 13.59 -17.43 8.71
CA LYS A 103 14.53 -18.56 8.73
C LYS A 103 14.96 -18.78 10.17
N ARG A 104 14.41 -19.80 10.83
CA ARG A 104 14.93 -20.26 12.12
C ARG A 104 16.37 -20.70 11.88
N ALA A 105 17.31 -20.14 12.63
CA ALA A 105 18.71 -20.52 12.53
C ALA A 105 18.84 -22.04 12.83
N PRO A 106 19.52 -22.82 11.98
CA PRO A 106 19.75 -24.23 12.27
C PRO A 106 20.69 -24.35 13.46
N HIS A 107 20.31 -25.18 14.44
CA HIS A 107 21.19 -25.59 15.52
C HIS A 107 22.42 -26.28 14.94
N ARG A 108 23.60 -25.78 15.32
CA ARG A 108 24.91 -26.23 14.84
C ARG A 108 25.38 -27.43 15.68
N TRP A 109 25.52 -28.60 15.06
CA TRP A 109 26.41 -29.67 15.53
C TRP A 109 27.49 -29.88 14.47
N ALA A 110 28.70 -30.13 14.96
CA ALA A 110 29.96 -29.83 14.28
C ALA A 110 30.53 -30.97 13.44
N ALA A 111 31.52 -30.58 12.64
CA ALA A 111 32.70 -31.32 12.17
C ALA A 111 32.57 -32.17 10.90
N GLY A 112 33.18 -31.66 9.83
CA GLY A 112 33.48 -32.37 8.60
C GLY A 112 34.10 -31.39 7.60
N THR A 113 35.39 -31.54 7.34
CA THR A 113 36.27 -30.64 6.57
C THR A 113 35.96 -30.62 5.07
N ASP A 114 35.52 -29.47 4.55
CA ASP A 114 35.93 -28.96 3.24
C ASP A 114 35.62 -27.45 3.15
N ARG A 115 36.62 -26.61 2.84
CA ARG A 115 36.45 -25.15 2.73
C ARG A 115 36.53 -24.73 1.27
N PRO A 116 35.46 -24.24 0.64
CA PRO A 116 35.60 -23.40 -0.55
C PRO A 116 35.94 -21.96 -0.13
N VAL A 117 36.98 -21.39 -0.73
CA VAL A 117 37.37 -19.98 -0.61
C VAL A 117 36.28 -19.10 -1.24
N PHE A 118 35.87 -18.05 -0.53
CA PHE A 118 34.92 -17.04 -1.03
C PHE A 118 35.63 -16.12 -2.03
N ASN A 119 35.17 -16.10 -3.28
CA ASN A 119 35.50 -15.05 -4.24
C ASN A 119 34.36 -14.02 -4.28
N PRO A 120 34.63 -12.71 -4.17
CA PRO A 120 33.59 -11.69 -4.28
C PRO A 120 33.04 -11.66 -5.70
N ILE A 121 31.71 -11.65 -5.83
CA ILE A 121 31.03 -11.37 -7.10
C ILE A 121 30.72 -9.87 -7.09
N GLU A 122 31.40 -9.10 -7.95
CA GLU A 122 31.08 -7.70 -8.18
C GLU A 122 29.71 -7.54 -8.84
N ALA A 123 29.01 -6.47 -8.47
CA ALA A 123 27.67 -6.16 -8.97
C ALA A 123 27.75 -5.45 -10.33
N ALA A 124 26.99 -5.92 -11.33
CA ALA A 124 26.55 -5.08 -12.43
C ALA A 124 25.27 -5.60 -13.12
N ASN A 125 24.28 -4.70 -13.15
CA ASN A 125 23.28 -4.47 -14.19
C ASN A 125 22.09 -5.42 -14.35
N HIS A 126 21.07 -5.05 -13.56
CA HIS A 126 19.65 -4.85 -13.90
C HIS A 126 19.15 -5.20 -15.33
N HIS A 127 18.02 -5.92 -15.29
CA HIS A 127 16.84 -5.83 -16.17
C HIS A 127 16.89 -6.46 -17.57
N GLN A 128 16.13 -7.55 -17.73
CA GLN A 128 15.38 -7.81 -18.95
C GLN A 128 13.91 -8.03 -18.60
N GLU A 129 13.05 -7.10 -19.03
CA GLU A 129 11.61 -7.29 -19.11
C GLU A 129 11.26 -8.39 -20.12
N LYS A 130 10.25 -9.20 -19.80
CA LYS A 130 9.49 -9.94 -20.81
C LYS A 130 8.02 -9.56 -20.70
N LYS A 131 7.55 -8.83 -21.72
CA LYS A 131 6.13 -8.57 -21.97
C LYS A 131 5.42 -9.91 -22.19
N LEU A 132 4.33 -10.14 -21.46
CA LEU A 132 3.35 -11.17 -21.77
C LEU A 132 2.05 -10.44 -22.13
N PHE A 133 1.82 -10.31 -23.43
CA PHE A 133 0.52 -10.00 -24.01
C PHE A 133 -0.41 -11.21 -23.85
N TRP A 134 -1.71 -10.97 -23.74
CA TRP A 134 -2.76 -11.91 -24.13
C TRP A 134 -3.84 -11.15 -24.92
N ASP A 135 -4.42 -11.87 -25.88
CA ASP A 135 -5.08 -11.44 -27.13
C ASP A 135 -6.28 -10.49 -27.05
#